data_AF-A0A960XV07-F1
#
_entry.id   AF-A0A960XV07-F1
#
_cell.length_a   1.000
_cell.length_b   1.000
_cell.length_c   1.000
_cell.angle_alpha   90.00
_cell.angle_beta   90.00
_cell.angle_gamma   90.00
#
_symmetry.space_group_name_H-M   'P 1'
#
loop_
_entity.id
_entity.type
_entity.pdbx_description
1 polymer ?
#
loop_
_entity_poly.entity_id
_entity_poly.type
_entity_poly.pdbx_seq_one_letter_code
_entity_poly.pdbx_strand_id
1 'polypeptide(L)' 'FLDEIGDMDLSLQAKVLRAIQEKTIRRVGGTEDLEVDIRLITATNKDLKAAVAAGEFREDLY' A
#
# COMPACT_ATOMS: atom_id res chain seq x y z
N PHE A 1 -2.13 7.00 -9.09
CA PHE A 1 -2.56 7.86 -7.97
C PHE A 1 -3.48 7.04 -7.09
N LEU A 2 -3.31 7.06 -5.77
CA LEU A 2 -4.20 6.43 -4.81
C LEU A 2 -4.75 7.50 -3.88
N ASP A 3 -6.07 7.62 -3.83
CA ASP A 3 -6.74 8.52 -2.90
C ASP A 3 -7.15 7.75 -1.65
N GLU A 4 -7.24 8.47 -0.54
CA GLU A 4 -7.57 7.93 0.79
C GLU A 4 -6.79 6.67 1.19
N ILE A 5 -5.46 6.71 1.05
CA ILE A 5 -4.60 5.58 1.44
C ILE A 5 -4.75 5.20 2.93
N GLY A 6 -5.16 6.13 3.79
CA GLY A 6 -5.44 5.86 5.20
C GLY A 6 -6.73 5.09 5.47
N ASP A 7 -7.62 4.92 4.48
CA ASP A 7 -8.80 4.05 4.56
C ASP A 7 -8.54 2.61 4.08
N MET A 8 -7.33 2.36 3.59
CA MET A 8 -6.94 1.05 3.11
C MET A 8 -6.86 0.05 4.25
N ASP A 9 -7.45 -1.14 4.09
CA ASP A 9 -7.27 -2.22 5.06
C ASP A 9 -5.79 -2.66 5.15
N LEU A 10 -5.39 -3.20 6.31
CA LEU A 10 -4.00 -3.62 6.56
C LEU A 10 -3.49 -4.67 5.56
N SER A 11 -4.38 -5.49 4.99
CA SER A 11 -4.00 -6.53 4.04
C SER A 11 -3.63 -5.94 2.67
N LEU A 12 -4.35 -4.90 2.24
CA LEU A 12 -4.08 -4.18 1.01
C LEU A 12 -2.87 -3.27 1.18
N GLN A 13 -2.70 -2.65 2.36
CA GLN A 13 -1.47 -1.96 2.74
C GLN A 13 -0.25 -2.87 2.54
N ALA A 14 -0.27 -4.09 3.08
CA ALA A 14 0.83 -5.05 2.90
C ALA A 14 1.13 -5.37 1.41
N LYS A 15 0.09 -5.46 0.57
CA LYS A 15 0.26 -5.69 -0.87
C LYS A 15 0.86 -4.49 -1.59
N VAL A 16 0.45 -3.28 -1.23
CA VAL A 16 1.02 -2.04 -1.77
C VAL A 16 2.50 -1.93 -1.39
N LEU A 17 2.83 -2.18 -0.13
CA LEU A 17 4.22 -2.19 0.33
C LEU A 17 5.07 -3.18 -0.47
N ARG A 18 4.59 -4.42 -0.65
CA ARG A 18 5.26 -5.44 -1.46
C ARG A 18 5.47 -4.97 -2.90
N ALA A 19 4.46 -4.36 -3.51
CA ALA A 19 4.57 -3.86 -4.88
C ALA A 19 5.62 -2.75 -5.04
N ILE A 20 5.79 -1.88 -4.03
CA ILE A 20 6.79 -0.81 -4.03
C ILE A 20 8.20 -1.39 -3.81
N GLN A 21 8.35 -2.31 -2.85
CA GLN A 21 9.64 -2.88 -2.49
C GLN A 21 10.17 -3.86 -3.54
N GLU A 22 9.34 -4.80 -3.97
CA GLU A 22 9.73 -5.85 -4.91
C GLU A 22 9.62 -5.39 -6.37
N LYS A 23 8.93 -4.28 -6.64
CA LYS A 23 8.56 -3.84 -8.00
C LYS A 23 7.85 -4.92 -8.80
N THR A 24 7.09 -5.79 -8.10
CA THR A 24 6.28 -6.82 -8.75
C THR A 24 4.84 -6.81 -8.24
N ILE A 25 3.91 -7.25 -9.08
CA ILE A 25 2.51 -7.48 -8.71
C ILE A 25 2.05 -8.85 -9.17
N ARG A 26 1.08 -9.42 -8.44
CA ARG A 26 0.37 -10.63 -8.84
C ARG A 26 -1.08 -10.31 -9.11
N ARG A 27 -1.61 -10.77 -10.24
CA ARG A 27 -3.04 -10.63 -10.55
C ARG A 27 -3.86 -11.47 -9.57
N VAL A 28 -5.10 -11.06 -9.30
CA VAL A 28 -6.03 -11.86 -8.50
C VAL A 28 -6.26 -13.21 -9.19
N GLY A 29 -6.00 -14.30 -8.47
CA GLY A 29 -6.05 -15.67 -9.01
C GLY A 29 -4.86 -16.06 -9.91
N GLY A 30 -3.93 -15.15 -10.19
CA GLY A 30 -2.68 -15.47 -10.88
C GLY A 30 -1.66 -16.12 -9.95
N THR A 31 -0.72 -16.86 -10.53
CA THR A 31 0.38 -17.51 -9.79
C THR A 31 1.75 -16.88 -10.09
N GLU A 32 1.83 -16.05 -11.13
CA GLU A 32 3.07 -15.42 -11.60
C GLU A 32 3.17 -13.98 -11.12
N ASP A 33 4.39 -13.56 -10.79
CA ASP A 33 4.70 -12.17 -10.46
C ASP A 33 5.08 -11.41 -11.73
N LEU A 34 4.58 -10.18 -11.85
CA LEU A 34 4.78 -9.31 -13.00
C LEU A 34 5.62 -8.11 -12.57
N GLU A 35 6.77 -7.91 -13.17
CA GLU A 35 7.59 -6.72 -12.94
C GLU A 35 6.87 -5.45 -13.41
N VAL A 36 6.95 -4.40 -12.62
CA VAL A 36 6.33 -3.11 -12.89
C VAL A 36 7.29 -1.98 -12.55
N ASP A 37 7.36 -0.99 -13.43
CA ASP A 37 8.01 0.29 -13.15
C ASP A 37 6.93 1.34 -12.97
N ILE A 38 6.66 1.70 -11.71
CA ILE A 38 5.58 2.61 -11.34
C ILE A 38 6.09 3.73 -10.45
N ARG A 39 5.51 4.91 -10.65
CA ARG A 39 5.58 6.01 -9.70
C ARG A 39 4.26 6.09 -8.94
N LEU A 40 4.31 5.85 -7.63
CA LEU A 40 3.15 5.97 -6.76
C LEU A 40 3.03 7.41 -6.24
N ILE A 41 1.81 7.95 -6.28
CA ILE A 41 1.43 9.22 -5.67
C ILE A 41 0.16 8.94 -4.88
N THR A 42 0.15 9.32 -3.61
CA THR A 42 -0.95 9.02 -2.68
C THR A 42 -1.48 10.31 -2.05
N ALA A 43 -2.73 10.28 -1.62
CA ALA A 43 -3.37 11.30 -0.80
C ALA A 43 -4.23 10.63 0.28
N THR A 44 -4.50 11.35 1.37
CA THR A 44 -5.50 10.98 2.37
C THR A 44 -5.88 12.19 3.20
N ASN A 45 -7.12 12.20 3.71
CA ASN A 45 -7.60 13.18 4.67
C ASN A 45 -7.30 12.81 6.14
N LYS A 46 -6.77 11.61 6.40
CA LYS A 46 -6.52 11.09 7.74
C LYS A 46 -5.17 11.51 8.32
N ASP A 47 -5.09 11.58 9.64
CA ASP A 47 -3.81 11.67 10.35
C ASP A 47 -3.14 10.29 10.41
N LEU A 48 -2.17 10.08 9.50
CA LEU A 48 -1.43 8.83 9.42
C LEU A 48 -0.59 8.53 10.67
N LYS A 49 -0.09 9.55 11.39
CA LYS A 49 0.68 9.30 12.62
C LYS A 49 -0.21 8.74 13.71
N ALA A 50 -1.42 9.28 13.85
CA ALA A 50 -2.42 8.75 14.77
C ALA A 50 -2.85 7.32 14.35
N ALA A 51 -3.06 7.08 13.06
CA ALA A 51 -3.43 5.77 12.54
C ALA A 51 -2.33 4.70 12.76
N VAL A 52 -1.05 5.10 12.61
CA VAL A 52 0.10 4.23 12.94
C VAL A 52 0.11 3.91 14.44
N ALA A 53 -0.07 4.91 15.30
CA ALA A 53 -0.13 4.69 16.75
C ALA A 53 -1.31 3.79 17.17
N ALA A 54 -2.43 3.86 16.43
CA ALA A 54 -3.60 2.99 16.63
C ALA A 54 -3.45 1.58 16.01
N GLY A 55 -2.40 1.33 15.23
CA GLY A 55 -2.20 0.06 14.51
C GLY A 55 -3.11 -0.13 13.29
N GLU A 56 -3.76 0.94 12.83
CA GLU A 56 -4.65 0.95 11.65
C GLU A 56 -3.90 1.24 10.36
N PHE A 57 -2.70 1.81 10.46
CA PHE A 57 -1.80 2.06 9.34
C PHE A 57 -0.41 1.53 9.64
N ARG A 58 0.25 0.95 8.64
CA ARG A 58 1.60 0.41 8.81
C ARG A 58 2.63 1.53 8.76
N GLU A 59 3.54 1.53 9.72
CA GLU A 59 4.65 2.49 9.79
C GLU A 59 5.59 2.37 8.58
N ASP A 60 5.76 1.17 8.01
CA ASP A 60 6.61 0.93 6.84
C ASP A 60 6.05 1.51 5.52
N LEU A 61 4.80 1.98 5.52
CA LEU A 61 4.17 2.72 4.43
C LEU A 61 4.11 4.23 4.64
N TYR A 62 4.45 4.72 5.85
CA TYR A 62 4.40 6.13 6.22
C TYR A 62 5.64 6.90 5.74
#